data_AF-A0A7M3NXM4-F1
#
_entry.id   AF-A0A7M3NXM4-F1
#
_cell.length_a   1.000
_cell.length_b   1.000
_cell.length_c   1.000
_cell.angle_alpha   90.00
_cell.angle_beta   90.00
_cell.angle_gamma   90.00
#
_symmetry.space_group_name_H-M   'P 1'
#
loop_
_entity.id
_entity.type
_entity.pdbx_description
1 polymer ?
#
loop_
_entity_poly.entity_id
_entity_poly.type
_entity_poly.pdbx_seq_one_letter_code
_entity_poly.pdbx_strand_id
1 'polypeptide(L)'
;MRIRILATITVAAGTLGALAAAPAQATEYSSALKIRGIQYDAPGRDSNNCRTGNTDEEYLTIKNYSSGTTVNLKGYVVKDKTGNRFTFTANHNLEPGDYVKLRGGNGTDSDRSNVVYRDNCNFMWNNDKDTIYFYKPSGAGADSHAYTKTQNDRDGNGYIGYHN
;
A
#
# COMPACT_ATOMS: atom_id res chain seq x y z
N MET A 1 29.99 -66.26 39.64
CA MET A 1 31.12 -65.32 39.53
C MET A 1 30.57 -63.98 39.04
N ARG A 2 31.06 -62.89 39.63
CA ARG A 2 30.70 -61.50 39.35
C ARG A 2 31.06 -61.16 37.89
N ILE A 3 30.29 -60.28 37.26
CA ILE A 3 30.76 -58.95 36.79
C ILE A 3 29.53 -58.14 36.34
N ARG A 4 29.41 -56.94 36.90
CA ARG A 4 28.50 -55.85 36.49
C ARG A 4 29.24 -55.00 35.46
N ILE A 5 28.60 -54.56 34.39
CA ILE A 5 28.90 -53.25 33.78
C ILE A 5 27.57 -52.63 33.30
N LEU A 6 27.26 -51.46 33.86
CA LEU A 6 26.21 -50.55 33.47
C LEU A 6 26.66 -49.77 32.22
N ALA A 7 25.79 -49.65 31.23
CA ALA A 7 25.94 -48.65 30.17
C ALA A 7 24.65 -47.82 30.14
N THR A 8 24.71 -46.66 30.79
CA THR A 8 23.73 -45.57 30.71
C THR A 8 23.79 -44.97 29.31
N ILE A 9 22.72 -45.10 28.53
CA ILE A 9 22.53 -44.37 27.28
C ILE A 9 21.68 -43.14 27.59
N THR A 10 22.31 -41.98 27.69
CA THR A 10 21.63 -40.69 27.64
C THR A 10 21.25 -40.41 26.19
N VAL A 11 19.97 -40.52 25.85
CA VAL A 11 19.45 -39.99 24.58
C VAL A 11 19.18 -38.49 24.78
N ALA A 12 20.02 -37.66 24.18
CA ALA A 12 19.81 -36.23 24.12
C ALA A 12 18.58 -35.94 23.23
N ALA A 13 17.54 -35.35 23.81
CA ALA A 13 16.39 -34.83 23.08
C ALA A 13 16.81 -33.59 22.30
N GLY A 14 16.85 -33.70 20.97
CA GLY A 14 17.08 -32.59 20.05
C GLY A 14 15.86 -32.42 19.14
N THR A 15 14.79 -31.79 19.63
CA THR A 15 13.72 -31.33 18.75
C THR A 15 14.21 -30.07 18.03
N LEU A 16 14.65 -30.21 16.78
CA LEU A 16 14.77 -29.07 15.87
C LEU A 16 13.37 -28.51 15.64
N GLY A 17 13.05 -27.42 16.33
CA GLY A 17 11.89 -26.60 15.99
C GLY A 17 12.12 -26.02 14.61
N ALA A 18 11.41 -26.54 13.62
CA ALA A 18 11.32 -25.92 12.31
C ALA A 18 10.67 -24.54 12.50
N LEU A 19 11.46 -23.48 12.39
CA LEU A 19 10.96 -22.12 12.20
C LEU A 19 10.28 -22.11 10.82
N ALA A 20 8.99 -22.42 10.79
CA ALA A 20 8.17 -22.15 9.63
C ALA A 20 8.23 -20.64 9.40
N ALA A 21 8.95 -20.22 8.36
CA ALA A 21 8.81 -18.87 7.83
C ALA A 21 7.34 -18.71 7.45
N ALA A 22 6.58 -17.97 8.25
CA ALA A 22 5.23 -17.58 7.89
C ALA A 22 5.29 -16.94 6.49
N PRO A 23 4.36 -17.25 5.59
CA PRO A 23 4.32 -16.58 4.30
C PRO A 23 4.27 -15.07 4.57
N ALA A 24 5.15 -14.30 3.93
CA ALA A 24 5.20 -12.84 4.04
C ALA A 24 4.02 -12.15 3.31
N GLN A 25 2.85 -12.78 3.35
CA GLN A 25 1.66 -12.42 2.62
C GLN A 25 0.51 -12.37 3.64
N ALA A 26 -0.06 -11.17 3.78
CA ALA A 26 -1.20 -10.83 4.62
C ALA A 26 -0.97 -10.77 6.14
N THR A 27 -0.04 -9.92 6.60
CA THR A 27 -0.40 -9.15 7.80
C THR A 27 -1.44 -8.15 7.33
N GLU A 28 -2.71 -8.32 7.73
CA GLU A 28 -3.61 -7.17 7.70
C GLU A 28 -3.01 -6.16 8.67
N TYR A 29 -2.50 -5.06 8.12
CA TYR A 29 -2.07 -3.95 8.93
C TYR A 29 -3.31 -3.39 9.63
N SER A 30 -3.34 -3.43 10.96
CA SER A 30 -4.39 -2.75 11.73
C SER A 30 -4.22 -1.25 11.55
N SER A 31 -4.93 -0.69 10.57
CA SER A 31 -4.93 0.72 10.20
C SER A 31 -6.36 1.15 9.93
N ALA A 32 -6.74 2.31 10.47
CA ALA A 32 -8.00 2.97 10.13
C ALA A 32 -7.99 3.45 8.67
N LEU A 33 -6.82 3.87 8.17
CA LEU A 33 -6.64 4.28 6.79
C LEU A 33 -6.24 3.08 5.93
N LYS A 34 -7.01 2.83 4.87
CA LYS A 34 -6.72 1.78 3.88
C LYS A 34 -6.85 2.35 2.46
N ILE A 35 -6.23 1.67 1.49
CA ILE A 35 -6.31 2.05 0.08
C ILE A 35 -7.66 1.59 -0.45
N ARG A 36 -8.55 2.54 -0.75
CA ARG A 36 -9.87 2.21 -1.30
C ARG A 36 -9.77 1.69 -2.74
N GLY A 37 -8.91 2.31 -3.55
CA GLY A 37 -8.75 1.96 -4.96
C GLY A 37 -7.73 2.83 -5.67
N ILE A 38 -7.46 2.48 -6.92
CA ILE A 38 -6.44 3.09 -7.75
C ILE A 38 -6.94 3.23 -9.20
N GLN A 39 -6.77 4.40 -9.80
CA GLN A 39 -6.75 4.59 -11.25
C GLN A 39 -5.28 4.52 -11.69
N TYR A 40 -4.87 3.35 -12.16
CA TYR A 40 -3.47 3.03 -12.46
C TYR A 40 -3.12 3.18 -13.95
N ASP A 41 -4.14 3.30 -14.79
CA ASP A 41 -4.02 3.56 -16.23
C ASP A 41 -4.88 4.80 -16.47
N ALA A 42 -4.23 5.93 -16.79
CA ALA A 42 -4.95 7.19 -17.00
C ALA A 42 -5.84 7.06 -18.24
N PRO A 43 -7.11 7.50 -18.20
CA PRO A 43 -7.96 7.50 -19.37
C PRO A 43 -7.32 8.26 -20.54
N GLY A 44 -7.36 7.64 -21.72
CA GLY A 44 -6.77 8.18 -22.94
C GLY A 44 -5.36 7.66 -23.21
N ARG A 45 -4.64 8.33 -24.10
CA ARG A 45 -3.25 7.99 -24.41
C ARG A 45 -2.34 8.73 -23.45
N ASP A 46 -1.46 8.00 -22.78
CA ASP A 46 -0.46 8.54 -21.88
C ASP A 46 0.35 9.69 -22.50
N SER A 47 0.31 10.82 -21.80
CA SER A 47 1.06 12.02 -22.10
C SER A 47 1.57 12.62 -20.80
N ASN A 48 2.90 12.61 -20.62
CA ASN A 48 3.57 13.15 -19.44
C ASN A 48 3.82 14.67 -19.51
N ASN A 49 3.09 15.36 -20.40
CA ASN A 49 3.19 16.81 -20.52
C ASN A 49 2.53 17.48 -19.30
N CYS A 50 3.30 18.27 -18.55
CA CYS A 50 2.81 18.93 -17.34
C CYS A 50 1.62 19.91 -17.51
N ARG A 51 1.29 20.32 -18.74
CA ARG A 51 0.22 21.29 -19.01
C ARG A 51 -0.97 20.68 -19.73
N THR A 52 -0.73 19.71 -20.59
CA THR A 52 -1.73 19.14 -21.50
C THR A 52 -1.80 17.61 -21.42
N GLY A 53 -1.02 17.00 -20.55
CA GLY A 53 -1.01 15.58 -20.30
C GLY A 53 -2.18 15.14 -19.43
N ASN A 54 -2.22 13.85 -19.11
CA ASN A 54 -3.28 13.20 -18.35
C ASN A 54 -2.76 12.51 -17.09
N THR A 55 -1.57 12.88 -16.61
CA THR A 55 -0.94 12.25 -15.44
C THR A 55 -1.70 12.49 -14.14
N ASP A 56 -2.51 13.55 -14.07
CA ASP A 56 -3.38 13.86 -12.93
C ASP A 56 -4.67 13.05 -12.92
N GLU A 57 -4.95 12.32 -14.00
CA GLU A 57 -6.01 11.32 -14.08
C GLU A 57 -5.56 9.95 -13.54
N GLU A 58 -4.26 9.71 -13.32
CA GLU A 58 -3.82 8.64 -12.41
C GLU A 58 -4.00 9.09 -10.96
N TYR A 59 -4.60 8.24 -10.13
CA TYR A 59 -4.76 8.55 -8.72
C TYR A 59 -4.89 7.32 -7.82
N LEU A 60 -4.48 7.49 -6.57
CA LEU A 60 -4.74 6.56 -5.47
C LEU A 60 -5.75 7.17 -4.51
N THR A 61 -6.77 6.41 -4.13
CA THR A 61 -7.74 6.84 -3.10
C THR A 61 -7.43 6.15 -1.78
N ILE A 62 -7.21 6.94 -0.73
CA ILE A 62 -7.05 6.46 0.65
C ILE A 62 -8.27 6.88 1.44
N LYS A 63 -8.92 5.95 2.13
CA LYS A 63 -10.14 6.19 2.90
C LYS A 63 -9.94 5.84 4.38
N ASN A 64 -10.59 6.61 5.24
CA ASN A 64 -10.70 6.30 6.65
C ASN A 64 -11.90 5.38 6.91
N TYR A 65 -11.60 4.15 7.29
CA TYR A 65 -12.56 3.10 7.63
C TYR A 65 -12.86 3.02 9.14
N SER A 66 -12.28 3.89 9.96
CA SER A 66 -12.70 4.01 11.36
C SER A 66 -14.15 4.47 11.43
N SER A 67 -14.89 3.95 12.41
CA SER A 67 -16.27 4.35 12.69
C SER A 67 -16.39 5.63 13.52
N GLY A 68 -15.29 6.13 14.11
CA GLY A 68 -15.36 7.27 15.04
C GLY A 68 -14.06 8.05 15.26
N THR A 69 -12.99 7.72 14.56
CA THR A 69 -11.69 8.39 14.73
C THR A 69 -11.32 9.16 13.48
N THR A 70 -11.16 10.47 13.60
CA THR A 70 -10.50 11.30 12.58
C THR A 70 -9.01 11.00 12.58
N VAL A 71 -8.42 10.81 11.40
CA VAL A 71 -6.99 10.51 11.25
C VAL A 71 -6.32 11.58 10.42
N ASN A 72 -5.20 12.10 10.91
CA ASN A 72 -4.35 13.01 10.14
C ASN A 72 -3.33 12.22 9.30
N LEU A 73 -3.26 12.51 8.01
CA LEU A 73 -2.39 11.84 7.04
C LEU A 73 -0.93 12.32 7.06
N LYS A 74 -0.59 13.36 7.83
CA LYS A 74 0.78 13.87 7.90
C LYS A 74 1.77 12.78 8.29
N GLY A 75 2.82 12.65 7.50
CA GLY A 75 3.89 11.67 7.65
C GLY A 75 3.59 10.29 7.04
N TYR A 76 2.37 10.04 6.59
CA TYR A 76 2.08 8.81 5.84
C TYR A 76 2.81 8.81 4.50
N VAL A 77 3.07 7.61 3.98
CA VAL A 77 3.86 7.40 2.78
C VAL A 77 3.16 6.43 1.85
N VAL A 78 3.09 6.80 0.58
CA VAL A 78 2.73 5.90 -0.52
C VAL A 78 3.99 5.60 -1.32
N LYS A 79 4.22 4.34 -1.64
CA LYS A 79 5.36 3.88 -2.43
C LYS A 79 4.96 2.74 -3.37
N ASP A 80 5.57 2.68 -4.55
CA ASP A 80 5.46 1.55 -5.45
C ASP A 80 6.64 0.56 -5.31
N LYS A 81 6.63 -0.53 -6.09
CA LYS A 81 7.75 -1.47 -6.10
C LYS A 81 9.02 -0.91 -6.74
N THR A 82 8.90 0.01 -7.69
CA THR A 82 10.03 0.52 -8.49
C THR A 82 10.84 1.62 -7.79
N GLY A 83 10.27 2.24 -6.74
CA GLY A 83 10.93 3.26 -5.94
C GLY A 83 10.24 4.62 -5.95
N ASN A 84 9.16 4.82 -6.72
CA ASN A 84 8.33 6.00 -6.64
C ASN A 84 7.79 6.16 -5.22
N ARG A 85 7.83 7.38 -4.70
CA ARG A 85 7.43 7.68 -3.32
C ARG A 85 6.73 9.03 -3.25
N PHE A 86 5.65 9.07 -2.49
CA PHE A 86 4.98 10.29 -2.05
C PHE A 86 4.88 10.31 -0.53
N THR A 87 5.11 11.46 0.09
CA THR A 87 4.97 11.64 1.54
C THR A 87 4.03 12.80 1.80
N PHE A 88 3.00 12.56 2.60
CA PHE A 88 2.11 13.62 3.05
C PHE A 88 2.85 14.51 4.05
N THR A 89 3.28 15.69 3.63
CA THR A 89 4.09 16.60 4.48
C THR A 89 3.22 17.60 5.26
N ALA A 90 2.07 17.97 4.70
CA ALA A 90 1.08 18.84 5.33
C ALA A 90 0.08 18.06 6.20
N ASN A 91 -0.63 18.78 7.05
CA ASN A 91 -1.79 18.24 7.76
C ASN A 91 -2.92 18.01 6.76
N HIS A 92 -3.53 16.84 6.80
CA HIS A 92 -4.75 16.53 6.06
C HIS A 92 -5.59 15.59 6.92
N ASN A 93 -6.78 16.00 7.33
CA ASN A 93 -7.58 15.27 8.31
C ASN A 93 -8.73 14.54 7.60
N LEU A 94 -8.77 13.22 7.75
CA LEU A 94 -9.88 12.41 7.24
C LEU A 94 -10.79 12.02 8.39
N GLU A 95 -12.02 12.51 8.36
CA GLU A 95 -13.10 12.08 9.24
C GLU A 95 -13.50 10.61 8.99
N PRO A 96 -14.24 9.96 9.89
CA PRO A 96 -14.83 8.64 9.64
C PRO A 96 -15.56 8.59 8.29
N GLY A 97 -15.17 7.66 7.41
CA GLY A 97 -15.75 7.48 6.08
C GLY A 97 -15.19 8.40 4.99
N ASP A 98 -14.41 9.42 5.36
CA ASP A 98 -13.82 10.37 4.41
C ASP A 98 -12.59 9.78 3.68
N TYR A 99 -12.19 10.40 2.57
CA TYR A 99 -11.10 9.92 1.73
C TYR A 99 -10.29 11.06 1.12
N VAL A 100 -9.04 10.81 0.75
CA VAL A 100 -8.22 11.70 -0.08
C VAL A 100 -7.88 11.01 -1.41
N LYS A 101 -7.75 11.80 -2.48
CA LYS A 101 -7.12 11.37 -3.73
C LYS A 101 -5.69 11.92 -3.82
N LEU A 102 -4.71 11.04 -3.87
CA LEU A 102 -3.35 11.36 -4.32
C LEU A 102 -3.34 11.24 -5.84
N ARG A 103 -3.37 12.38 -6.54
CA ARG A 103 -3.28 12.47 -8.00
C ARG A 103 -1.82 12.55 -8.44
N GLY A 104 -1.53 12.02 -9.62
CA GLY A 104 -0.30 12.37 -10.34
C GLY A 104 -0.32 13.82 -10.82
N GLY A 105 0.64 14.18 -11.65
CA GLY A 105 0.72 15.54 -12.22
C GLY A 105 0.95 16.62 -11.17
N ASN A 106 0.60 17.85 -11.55
CA ASN A 106 0.72 19.05 -10.72
C ASN A 106 -0.67 19.56 -10.35
N GLY A 107 -0.78 20.18 -9.18
CA GLY A 107 -2.01 20.84 -8.77
C GLY A 107 -1.84 21.56 -7.44
N THR A 108 -2.95 21.88 -6.80
CA THR A 108 -2.94 22.52 -5.47
C THR A 108 -3.56 21.56 -4.47
N ASP A 109 -2.78 21.17 -3.48
CA ASP A 109 -3.25 20.36 -2.34
C ASP A 109 -4.38 21.09 -1.60
N SER A 110 -5.40 20.33 -1.20
CA SER A 110 -6.57 20.86 -0.50
C SER A 110 -7.16 19.81 0.44
N ASP A 111 -7.09 20.09 1.73
CA ASP A 111 -7.79 19.34 2.79
C ASP A 111 -9.31 19.37 2.53
N ARG A 112 -9.86 20.56 2.27
CA ARG A 112 -11.29 20.77 2.03
C ARG A 112 -11.83 20.00 0.81
N SER A 113 -11.01 19.85 -0.23
CA SER A 113 -11.40 19.16 -1.47
C SER A 113 -10.87 17.74 -1.55
N ASN A 114 -10.19 17.26 -0.50
CA ASN A 114 -9.69 15.91 -0.38
C ASN A 114 -8.82 15.47 -1.57
N VAL A 115 -7.89 16.34 -1.95
CA VAL A 115 -6.95 16.08 -3.04
C VAL A 115 -5.56 16.56 -2.67
N VAL A 116 -4.57 15.75 -3.03
CA VAL A 116 -3.16 16.13 -3.06
C VAL A 116 -2.55 15.71 -4.38
N TYR A 117 -1.47 16.38 -4.79
CA TYR A 117 -0.80 16.14 -6.06
C TYR A 117 0.64 15.70 -5.83
N ARG A 118 1.15 14.83 -6.70
CA ARG A 118 2.53 14.36 -6.64
C ARG A 118 3.55 15.44 -7.01
N ASP A 119 3.11 16.51 -7.66
CA ASP A 119 3.95 17.56 -8.27
C ASP A 119 5.00 16.98 -9.22
N ASN A 120 4.59 15.96 -9.98
CA ASN A 120 5.42 15.28 -10.95
C ASN A 120 4.57 14.77 -12.10
N CYS A 121 4.94 15.17 -13.32
CA CYS A 121 4.20 14.89 -14.54
C CYS A 121 4.57 13.55 -15.17
N ASN A 122 5.39 12.72 -14.54
CA ASN A 122 5.55 11.32 -14.95
C ASN A 122 4.47 10.46 -14.29
N PHE A 123 4.02 9.42 -14.99
CA PHE A 123 3.11 8.42 -14.43
C PHE A 123 3.75 7.73 -13.22
N MET A 124 2.94 7.48 -12.19
CA MET A 124 3.40 6.86 -10.95
C MET A 124 3.21 5.35 -11.00
N TRP A 125 2.16 4.86 -11.67
CA TRP A 125 1.81 3.46 -11.69
C TRP A 125 2.12 2.85 -13.06
N ASN A 126 2.33 1.54 -13.08
CA ASN A 126 2.60 0.80 -14.30
C ASN A 126 1.31 0.17 -14.85
N ASN A 127 0.96 0.46 -16.11
CA ASN A 127 -0.29 0.01 -16.74
C ASN A 127 -0.42 -1.52 -16.89
N ASP A 128 0.65 -2.29 -16.69
CA ASP A 128 0.58 -3.77 -16.76
C ASP A 128 0.40 -4.43 -15.38
N LYS A 129 1.17 -3.98 -14.39
CA LYS A 129 1.21 -4.53 -13.03
C LYS A 129 2.03 -3.64 -12.11
N ASP A 130 1.63 -3.56 -10.85
CA ASP A 130 2.43 -2.89 -9.82
C ASP A 130 2.13 -3.43 -8.42
N THR A 131 2.82 -2.88 -7.42
CA THR A 131 2.54 -3.10 -6.00
C THR A 131 2.57 -1.78 -5.25
N ILE A 132 1.46 -1.45 -4.62
CA ILE A 132 1.26 -0.26 -3.82
C ILE A 132 1.54 -0.63 -2.37
N TYR A 133 2.39 0.17 -1.73
CA TYR A 133 2.64 0.13 -0.30
C TYR A 133 2.22 1.43 0.35
N PHE A 134 1.43 1.33 1.41
CA PHE A 134 1.03 2.46 2.23
C PHE A 134 1.57 2.27 3.64
N TYR A 135 2.31 3.26 4.15
CA TYR A 135 2.98 3.21 5.44
C TYR A 135 2.52 4.34 6.35
N LYS A 136 2.47 4.02 7.64
CA LYS A 136 2.29 4.98 8.73
C LYS A 136 3.55 5.83 8.90
N PRO A 137 3.46 6.99 9.58
CA PRO A 137 4.62 7.81 9.92
C PRO A 137 5.69 7.05 10.73
N SER A 138 5.29 6.04 11.49
CA SER A 138 6.21 5.19 12.25
C SER A 138 7.02 4.21 11.38
N GLY A 139 6.74 4.11 10.09
CA GLY A 139 7.33 3.13 9.17
C GLY A 139 6.64 1.77 9.16
N ALA A 140 5.69 1.53 10.07
CA ALA A 140 4.85 0.34 10.01
C ALA A 140 3.93 0.40 8.77
N GLY A 141 3.66 -0.74 8.13
CA GLY A 141 2.68 -0.77 7.06
C GLY A 141 1.28 -0.41 7.57
N ALA A 142 0.53 0.25 6.70
CA ALA A 142 -0.87 0.62 6.88
C ALA A 142 -1.77 -0.17 5.95
N ASP A 143 -1.35 -0.38 4.71
CA ASP A 143 -2.03 -1.24 3.73
C ASP A 143 -1.09 -1.59 2.56
N SER A 144 -1.41 -2.63 1.79
CA SER A 144 -0.66 -2.95 0.56
C SER A 144 -1.49 -3.78 -0.42
N HIS A 145 -1.39 -3.45 -1.70
CA HIS A 145 -2.08 -4.18 -2.77
C HIS A 145 -1.16 -4.38 -3.97
N ALA A 146 -1.26 -5.53 -4.61
CA ALA A 146 -0.62 -5.80 -5.88
C ALA A 146 -1.70 -6.06 -6.93
N TYR A 147 -1.43 -5.65 -8.17
CA TYR A 147 -2.33 -5.91 -9.27
C TYR A 147 -1.59 -6.34 -10.52
N THR A 148 -2.31 -7.02 -11.40
CA THR A 148 -2.02 -7.09 -12.82
C THR A 148 -3.28 -6.67 -13.57
N LYS A 149 -3.13 -5.93 -14.67
CA LYS A 149 -4.25 -5.47 -15.51
C LYS A 149 -5.21 -6.62 -15.84
N THR A 150 -4.65 -7.73 -16.34
CA THR A 150 -5.42 -8.90 -16.76
C THR A 150 -6.25 -9.57 -15.65
N GLN A 151 -5.80 -9.52 -14.39
CA GLN A 151 -6.48 -10.20 -13.29
C GLN A 151 -7.47 -9.29 -12.56
N ASN A 152 -7.14 -8.01 -12.45
CA ASN A 152 -7.80 -7.10 -11.52
C ASN A 152 -8.71 -6.06 -12.20
N ASP A 153 -8.49 -5.75 -13.48
CA ASP A 153 -9.23 -4.74 -14.25
C ASP A 153 -9.95 -5.41 -15.43
N ARG A 154 -11.04 -6.12 -15.12
CA ARG A 154 -11.77 -6.95 -16.11
C ARG A 154 -12.62 -6.12 -17.08
N ASP A 155 -13.05 -4.94 -16.68
CA ASP A 155 -13.78 -4.00 -17.52
C ASP A 155 -12.85 -3.08 -18.32
N GLY A 156 -11.56 -3.05 -17.99
CA GLY A 156 -10.51 -2.41 -18.77
C GLY A 156 -10.56 -0.88 -18.67
N ASN A 157 -11.12 -0.35 -17.58
CA ASN A 157 -11.28 1.08 -17.37
C ASN A 157 -10.07 1.72 -16.66
N GLY A 158 -9.04 0.94 -16.32
CA GLY A 158 -7.84 1.41 -15.64
C GLY A 158 -8.00 1.61 -14.14
N TYR A 159 -9.14 1.20 -13.56
CA TYR A 159 -9.48 1.38 -12.16
C TYR A 159 -9.65 0.04 -11.43
N ILE A 160 -9.08 -0.05 -10.23
CA ILE A 160 -9.22 -1.22 -9.35
C ILE A 160 -9.66 -0.74 -7.98
N GLY A 161 -10.75 -1.33 -7.47
CA GLY A 161 -11.18 -1.17 -6.07
C GLY A 161 -10.64 -2.31 -5.19
N TYR A 162 -10.22 -1.97 -3.97
CA TYR A 162 -9.68 -2.94 -3.00
C TYR A 162 -10.55 -3.08 -1.75
N HIS A 163 -11.07 -1.97 -1.24
CA HIS A 163 -11.88 -1.94 -0.03
C HIS A 163 -13.17 -1.14 -0.28
N ASN A 164 -14.29 -1.61 0.29
CA ASN A 164 -15.62 -0.97 0.17
C ASN A 164 -15.91 -0.11 1.41
#